data_AF-A0A8S0PNC3-F1
#
_entry.id   AF-A0A8S0PNC3-F1
#
_cell.length_a   1.000
_cell.length_b   1.000
_cell.length_c   1.000
_cell.angle_alpha   90.00
_cell.angle_beta   90.00
_cell.angle_gamma   90.00
#
_symmetry.space_group_name_H-M   'P 1'
#
loop_
_entity.id
_entity.type
_entity.pdbx_description
1 polymer ?
#
loop_
_entity_poly.entity_id
_entity_poly.type
_entity_poly.pdbx_seq_one_letter_code
_entity_poly.pdbx_strand_id
1 'polypeptide(L)'
;MNMGELEESKRVKPEEFPATKEAHIEIKAPNHVSFRKTVVTIPDEKITPPKPLPVAQKAADHGIEKSVGDVKDKADAALARVELEKRLALIKAWEDSEKTKADNKAYKKMSSVESWENTKKASVEAQIKQIEEEFEKKKAEYREKMKNKIAEIHKAAEEKRAMIEAKKKEDFLKVEETAAKFRSTNTTPNKLLIGCFN
;
A
#
# COMPACT_ATOMS: atom_id res chain seq x y z
N MET A 1 32.30 -7.88 -72.38
CA MET A 1 30.98 -7.48 -71.82
C MET A 1 30.62 -8.54 -70.78
N ASN A 2 30.75 -8.18 -69.49
CA ASN A 2 29.69 -8.17 -68.46
C ASN A 2 29.05 -9.55 -68.20
N MET A 3 29.34 -10.19 -67.06
CA MET A 3 28.76 -10.00 -65.70
C MET A 3 27.51 -10.86 -65.48
N GLY A 4 27.46 -11.62 -64.37
CA GLY A 4 26.20 -12.15 -63.81
C GLY A 4 26.28 -13.51 -63.09
N GLU A 5 26.76 -13.48 -61.84
CA GLU A 5 26.13 -14.04 -60.62
C GLU A 5 24.97 -15.07 -60.68
N LEU A 6 25.12 -16.17 -59.90
CA LEU A 6 24.25 -16.77 -58.84
C LEU A 6 24.37 -18.32 -58.87
N GLU A 7 25.07 -18.98 -57.94
CA GLU A 7 24.65 -19.43 -56.59
C GLU A 7 23.43 -20.38 -56.57
N GLU A 8 23.68 -21.66 -56.28
CA GLU A 8 22.72 -22.52 -55.57
C GLU A 8 23.44 -23.52 -54.64
N SER A 9 23.81 -23.02 -53.46
CA SER A 9 23.64 -23.63 -52.13
C SER A 9 23.64 -25.17 -52.01
N LYS A 10 24.81 -25.76 -51.72
CA LYS A 10 24.87 -27.02 -50.95
C LYS A 10 24.92 -26.69 -49.46
N ARG A 11 23.75 -26.79 -48.84
CA ARG A 11 23.53 -26.79 -47.39
C ARG A 11 24.39 -27.88 -46.71
N VAL A 12 25.43 -27.48 -46.01
CA VAL A 12 26.14 -28.34 -45.03
C VAL A 12 25.60 -27.99 -43.64
N LYS A 13 25.22 -29.04 -42.92
CA LYS A 13 24.64 -29.04 -41.56
C LYS A 13 25.47 -28.21 -40.57
N PRO A 14 24.85 -27.42 -39.67
CA PRO A 14 25.52 -26.98 -38.45
C PRO A 14 25.85 -28.19 -37.58
N GLU A 15 27.10 -28.31 -37.13
CA GLU A 15 27.45 -29.20 -36.03
C GLU A 15 26.77 -28.71 -34.75
N GLU A 16 25.97 -29.58 -34.14
CA GLU A 16 25.44 -29.42 -32.80
C GLU A 16 26.57 -29.45 -31.78
N PHE A 17 26.77 -28.34 -31.08
CA PHE A 17 27.60 -28.32 -29.87
C PHE A 17 26.92 -29.16 -28.78
N PRO A 18 27.68 -29.97 -28.01
CA PRO A 18 27.11 -30.90 -27.05
C PRO A 18 26.30 -30.15 -26.00
N ALA A 19 25.03 -30.58 -25.85
CA ALA A 19 24.11 -30.08 -24.86
C ALA A 19 24.72 -30.16 -23.47
N THR A 20 25.20 -29.02 -22.97
CA THR A 20 25.42 -28.84 -21.54
C THR A 20 24.06 -28.81 -20.90
N LYS A 21 23.72 -29.94 -20.25
CA LYS A 21 22.54 -30.20 -19.43
C LYS A 21 22.04 -28.89 -18.81
N GLU A 22 20.98 -28.34 -19.40
CA GLU A 22 20.25 -27.24 -18.78
C GLU A 22 19.83 -27.73 -17.40
N ALA A 23 20.39 -27.14 -16.35
CA ALA A 23 19.82 -27.30 -15.03
C ALA A 23 18.45 -26.65 -15.11
N HIS A 24 17.42 -27.48 -15.25
CA HIS A 24 16.03 -27.08 -15.14
C HIS A 24 15.85 -26.51 -13.73
N ILE A 25 15.98 -25.19 -13.58
CA ILE A 25 15.63 -24.52 -12.33
C ILE A 25 14.11 -24.45 -12.34
N GLU A 26 13.51 -25.54 -11.87
CA GLU A 26 12.08 -25.61 -11.56
C GLU A 26 11.76 -24.47 -10.58
N ILE A 27 10.99 -23.49 -11.06
CA ILE A 27 10.42 -22.45 -10.20
C ILE A 27 9.29 -23.11 -9.42
N LYS A 28 9.66 -23.80 -8.33
CA LYS A 28 8.69 -24.33 -7.39
C LYS A 28 8.05 -23.16 -6.66
N ALA A 29 6.84 -22.79 -7.08
CA ALA A 29 6.01 -21.82 -6.37
C ALA A 29 5.70 -22.36 -4.96
N PRO A 30 6.14 -21.70 -3.87
CA PRO A 30 5.81 -22.17 -2.53
C PRO A 30 4.49 -21.53 -2.06
N ASN A 31 3.46 -22.38 -2.02
CA ASN A 31 2.38 -22.47 -1.04
C ASN A 31 1.54 -21.22 -0.70
N HIS A 32 0.26 -21.35 -1.04
CA HIS A 32 -0.93 -20.67 -0.49
C HIS A 32 -0.71 -20.03 0.90
N VAL A 33 -0.78 -18.70 0.94
CA VAL A 33 -0.77 -17.92 2.18
C VAL A 33 -2.03 -18.27 2.98
N SER A 34 -1.85 -19.04 4.06
CA SER A 34 -2.87 -19.23 5.08
C SER A 34 -3.01 -17.94 5.89
N PHE A 35 -3.96 -17.10 5.50
CA PHE A 35 -4.41 -16.01 6.36
C PHE A 35 -5.19 -16.62 7.54
N ARG A 36 -4.63 -16.50 8.75
CA ARG A 36 -5.36 -16.82 9.99
C ARG A 36 -6.65 -16.01 10.02
N LYS A 37 -7.77 -16.72 9.90
CA LYS A 37 -9.13 -16.20 10.08
C LYS A 37 -9.40 -16.03 11.58
N THR A 38 -9.25 -14.82 12.10
CA THR A 38 -9.87 -14.42 13.38
C THR A 38 -11.20 -13.73 13.07
N VAL A 39 -12.28 -14.52 13.15
CA VAL A 39 -13.66 -14.01 13.19
C VAL A 39 -13.97 -13.63 14.63
N VAL A 40 -14.39 -12.39 14.86
CA VAL A 40 -15.09 -11.99 16.09
C VAL A 40 -16.41 -11.35 15.67
N THR A 41 -17.50 -12.01 16.07
CA THR A 41 -18.90 -11.67 15.87
C THR A 41 -19.31 -10.50 16.79
N ILE A 42 -20.00 -9.49 16.26
CA ILE A 42 -20.60 -8.40 17.05
C ILE A 42 -22.13 -8.63 17.07
N PRO A 43 -22.80 -8.73 18.23
CA PRO A 43 -24.26 -8.85 18.32
C PRO A 43 -24.95 -7.47 18.22
N ASP A 44 -25.93 -7.34 17.32
CA ASP A 44 -26.84 -6.19 17.21
C ASP A 44 -27.99 -6.29 18.24
N GLU A 45 -28.20 -5.23 19.03
CA GLU A 45 -29.39 -5.08 19.89
C GLU A 45 -30.23 -3.87 19.44
N LYS A 46 -31.46 -4.15 19.01
CA LYS A 46 -32.43 -3.21 18.44
C LYS A 46 -32.97 -2.23 19.50
N ILE A 47 -33.00 -0.94 19.17
CA ILE A 47 -33.70 0.09 19.96
C ILE A 47 -34.94 0.55 19.18
N THR A 48 -36.13 0.35 19.77
CA THR A 48 -37.42 0.90 19.30
C THR A 48 -37.73 2.26 19.95
N PRO A 49 -38.22 3.27 19.21
CA PRO A 49 -38.55 4.59 19.76
C PRO A 49 -39.97 4.67 20.36
N PRO A 50 -40.22 5.51 21.38
CA PRO A 50 -41.54 5.66 21.99
C PRO A 50 -42.43 6.70 21.28
N LYS A 51 -43.74 6.44 21.35
CA LYS A 51 -44.86 7.14 20.70
C LYS A 51 -45.30 8.38 21.52
N PRO A 52 -45.74 9.50 20.90
CA PRO A 52 -46.10 10.72 21.64
C PRO A 52 -47.56 10.74 22.14
N LEU A 53 -47.79 11.39 23.29
CA LEU A 53 -49.10 11.60 23.93
C LEU A 53 -49.76 12.94 23.49
N PRO A 54 -51.11 13.06 23.56
CA PRO A 54 -51.86 14.13 22.92
C PRO A 54 -52.10 15.36 23.81
N VAL A 55 -52.16 16.51 23.15
CA VAL A 55 -52.45 17.85 23.66
C VAL A 55 -53.94 17.99 24.02
N ALA A 56 -54.24 18.55 25.20
CA ALA A 56 -55.59 18.94 25.60
C ALA A 56 -55.81 20.47 25.48
N GLN A 57 -57.02 20.85 25.05
CA GLN A 57 -57.44 22.19 24.66
C GLN A 57 -57.93 23.07 25.84
N LYS A 58 -57.54 24.35 25.76
CA LYS A 58 -58.31 25.61 25.91
C LYS A 58 -59.53 25.66 26.86
N ALA A 59 -59.51 26.65 27.76
CA ALA A 59 -60.71 27.36 28.20
C ALA A 59 -60.47 28.87 28.13
N ALA A 60 -61.45 29.59 27.59
CA ALA A 60 -61.54 31.04 27.59
C ALA A 60 -62.62 31.44 28.60
N ASP A 61 -62.48 32.60 29.26
CA ASP A 61 -63.64 33.45 29.53
C ASP A 61 -63.24 34.93 29.73
N HIS A 62 -64.15 35.81 29.29
CA HIS A 62 -64.07 37.27 29.28
C HIS A 62 -64.63 37.89 30.57
N GLY A 63 -64.27 39.13 30.84
CA GLY A 63 -65.06 39.99 31.75
C GLY A 63 -64.24 41.12 32.35
N ILE A 64 -64.28 42.30 31.73
CA ILE A 64 -63.73 43.55 32.27
C ILE A 64 -64.87 44.34 32.88
N GLU A 65 -64.77 44.69 34.15
CA GLU A 65 -65.45 45.87 34.72
C GLU A 65 -64.57 46.48 35.82
N LYS A 66 -64.37 47.81 35.79
CA LYS A 66 -63.50 48.54 36.72
C LYS A 66 -64.31 49.53 37.58
N SER A 67 -64.13 49.52 38.89
CA SER A 67 -64.57 50.59 39.80
C SER A 67 -63.52 50.86 40.87
N VAL A 68 -63.38 52.12 41.30
CA VAL A 68 -62.23 52.77 41.98
C VAL A 68 -61.61 52.10 43.23
N GLY A 69 -62.12 50.97 43.75
CA GLY A 69 -61.34 50.00 44.57
C GLY A 69 -60.30 49.18 43.77
N ASP A 70 -60.45 49.19 42.45
CA ASP A 70 -59.72 48.50 41.40
C ASP A 70 -58.20 48.67 41.42
N VAL A 71 -57.69 49.78 41.94
CA VAL A 71 -56.25 50.08 41.85
C VAL A 71 -55.46 49.20 42.81
N LYS A 72 -55.99 48.96 44.01
CA LYS A 72 -55.35 48.11 45.02
C LYS A 72 -55.44 46.64 44.63
N ASP A 73 -56.61 46.16 44.20
CA ASP A 73 -56.80 44.78 43.75
C ASP A 73 -55.99 44.46 42.49
N LYS A 74 -55.82 45.44 41.57
CA LYS A 74 -54.89 45.29 40.43
C LYS A 74 -53.43 45.30 40.82
N ALA A 75 -53.04 46.10 41.80
CA ALA A 75 -51.67 46.12 42.30
C ALA A 75 -51.33 44.76 42.96
N ASP A 76 -52.25 44.22 43.76
CA ASP A 76 -52.11 42.90 44.39
C ASP A 76 -52.12 41.78 43.34
N ALA A 77 -52.98 41.86 42.32
CA ALA A 77 -52.97 40.92 41.19
C ALA A 77 -51.68 41.02 40.34
N ALA A 78 -51.16 42.23 40.12
CA ALA A 78 -49.89 42.43 39.43
C ALA A 78 -48.72 41.86 40.23
N LEU A 79 -48.71 42.03 41.55
CA LEU A 79 -47.71 41.45 42.44
C LEU A 79 -47.76 39.91 42.42
N ALA A 80 -48.96 39.31 42.48
CA ALA A 80 -49.12 37.86 42.36
C ALA A 80 -48.61 37.32 41.01
N ARG A 81 -48.79 38.06 39.91
CA ARG A 81 -48.23 37.71 38.59
C ARG A 81 -46.71 37.77 38.59
N VAL A 82 -46.12 38.82 39.14
CA VAL A 82 -44.65 38.96 39.27
C VAL A 82 -44.08 37.84 40.15
N GLU A 83 -44.74 37.48 41.24
CA GLU A 83 -44.31 36.37 42.09
C GLU A 83 -44.39 35.01 41.36
N LEU A 84 -45.45 34.78 40.60
CA LEU A 84 -45.58 33.58 39.76
C LEU A 84 -44.48 33.53 38.70
N GLU A 85 -44.24 34.63 37.98
CA GLU A 85 -43.17 34.75 36.99
C GLU A 85 -41.80 34.48 37.61
N LYS A 86 -41.53 35.02 38.81
CA LYS A 86 -40.30 34.74 39.56
C LYS A 86 -40.16 33.25 39.91
N ARG A 87 -41.24 32.59 40.35
CA ARG A 87 -41.22 31.14 40.65
C ARG A 87 -40.96 30.33 39.39
N LEU A 88 -41.64 30.64 38.29
CA LEU A 88 -41.45 29.95 37.00
C LEU A 88 -40.04 30.14 36.45
N ALA A 89 -39.48 31.35 36.56
CA ALA A 89 -38.10 31.63 36.15
C ALA A 89 -37.09 30.80 36.97
N LEU A 90 -37.30 30.66 38.28
CA LEU A 90 -36.44 29.84 39.14
C LEU A 90 -36.55 28.35 38.79
N ILE A 91 -37.76 27.84 38.58
CA ILE A 91 -38.00 26.44 38.15
C ILE A 91 -37.30 26.17 36.83
N LYS A 92 -37.45 27.07 35.85
CA LYS A 92 -36.80 26.95 34.55
C LYS A 92 -35.28 26.96 34.66
N ALA A 93 -34.70 27.88 35.44
CA ALA A 93 -33.26 27.93 35.65
C ALA A 93 -32.72 26.66 36.32
N TRP A 94 -33.48 26.07 37.25
CA TRP A 94 -33.14 24.80 37.86
C TRP A 94 -33.23 23.64 36.87
N GLU A 95 -34.30 23.57 36.08
CA GLU A 95 -34.48 22.55 35.03
C GLU A 95 -33.35 22.60 34.00
N ASP A 96 -32.99 23.79 33.52
CA ASP A 96 -31.91 23.98 32.56
C ASP A 96 -30.53 23.59 33.16
N SER A 97 -30.32 23.83 34.46
CA SER A 97 -29.13 23.37 35.18
C SER A 97 -29.06 21.84 35.28
N GLU A 98 -30.18 21.18 35.60
CA GLU A 98 -30.25 19.71 35.65
C GLU A 98 -30.06 19.07 34.28
N LYS A 99 -30.64 19.64 33.21
CA LYS A 99 -30.37 19.22 31.82
C LYS A 99 -28.90 19.35 31.48
N THR A 100 -28.28 20.49 31.78
CA THR A 100 -26.85 20.71 31.53
C THR A 100 -25.97 19.69 32.26
N LYS A 101 -26.32 19.31 33.49
CA LYS A 101 -25.61 18.26 34.22
C LYS A 101 -25.74 16.90 33.54
N ALA A 102 -26.94 16.54 33.07
CA ALA A 102 -27.18 15.31 32.34
C ALA A 102 -26.40 15.27 31.02
N ASP A 103 -26.41 16.36 30.26
CA ASP A 103 -25.67 16.50 29.00
C ASP A 103 -24.17 16.37 29.23
N ASN A 104 -23.62 17.07 30.22
CA ASN A 104 -22.19 16.98 30.55
C ASN A 104 -21.77 15.56 30.93
N LYS A 105 -22.63 14.80 31.60
CA LYS A 105 -22.39 13.39 31.91
C LYS A 105 -22.40 12.54 30.65
N ALA A 106 -23.32 12.80 29.73
CA ALA A 106 -23.39 12.11 28.44
C ALA A 106 -22.15 12.42 27.57
N TYR A 107 -21.76 13.69 27.45
CA TYR A 107 -20.58 14.11 26.69
C TYR A 107 -19.30 13.44 27.19
N LYS A 108 -19.09 13.34 28.50
CA LYS A 108 -17.94 12.63 29.07
C LYS A 108 -17.91 11.15 28.67
N LYS A 109 -19.07 10.48 28.70
CA LYS A 109 -19.17 9.08 28.26
C LYS A 109 -18.90 8.95 26.76
N MET A 110 -19.47 9.83 25.95
CA MET A 110 -19.28 9.82 24.49
C MET A 110 -17.81 10.02 24.12
N SER A 111 -17.14 10.98 24.76
CA SER A 111 -15.71 11.22 24.56
C SER A 111 -14.86 10.01 24.96
N SER A 112 -15.23 9.30 26.04
CA SER A 112 -14.55 8.06 26.42
C SER A 112 -14.72 6.95 25.37
N VAL A 113 -15.90 6.83 24.75
CA VAL A 113 -16.16 5.87 23.68
C VAL A 113 -15.34 6.23 22.44
N GLU A 114 -15.36 7.50 22.03
CA GLU A 114 -14.62 7.99 20.87
C GLU A 114 -13.10 7.78 21.03
N SER A 115 -12.55 8.06 22.21
CA SER A 115 -11.14 7.80 22.51
C SER A 115 -10.79 6.31 22.42
N TRP A 116 -11.67 5.44 22.94
CA TRP A 116 -11.48 4.00 22.85
C TRP A 116 -11.54 3.51 21.40
N GLU A 117 -12.51 3.98 20.61
CA GLU A 117 -12.61 3.67 19.18
C GLU A 117 -11.37 4.13 18.42
N ASN A 118 -10.91 5.36 18.66
CA ASN A 118 -9.70 5.88 18.04
C ASN A 118 -8.47 5.02 18.37
N THR A 119 -8.36 4.57 19.62
CA THR A 119 -7.29 3.66 20.06
C THR A 119 -7.34 2.33 19.31
N LYS A 120 -8.54 1.76 19.12
CA LYS A 120 -8.72 0.51 18.37
C LYS A 120 -8.42 0.68 16.88
N LYS A 121 -8.89 1.77 16.27
CA LYS A 121 -8.59 2.11 14.86
C LYS A 121 -7.09 2.27 14.64
N ALA A 122 -6.42 3.08 15.47
CA ALA A 122 -4.98 3.28 15.39
C ALA A 122 -4.19 1.97 15.53
N SER A 123 -4.63 1.05 16.40
CA SER A 123 -4.00 -0.27 16.55
C SER A 123 -4.11 -1.14 15.29
N VAL A 124 -5.26 -1.11 14.60
CA VAL A 124 -5.46 -1.85 13.35
C VAL A 124 -4.68 -1.19 12.20
N GLU A 125 -4.71 0.14 12.10
CA GLU A 125 -3.93 0.88 11.11
C GLU A 125 -2.42 0.67 11.25
N ALA A 126 -1.91 0.56 12.48
CA ALA A 126 -0.52 0.23 12.74
C ALA A 126 -0.16 -1.17 12.21
N GLN A 127 -1.04 -2.17 12.38
CA GLN A 127 -0.83 -3.51 11.85
C GLN A 127 -0.82 -3.53 10.31
N ILE A 128 -1.70 -2.76 9.67
CA ILE A 128 -1.72 -2.60 8.21
C ILE A 128 -0.37 -2.04 7.74
N LYS A 129 0.11 -0.96 8.35
CA LYS A 129 1.40 -0.35 8.00
C LYS A 129 2.59 -1.31 8.17
N GLN A 130 2.59 -2.11 9.24
CA GLN A 130 3.63 -3.13 9.44
C GLN A 130 3.63 -4.18 8.31
N ILE A 131 2.46 -4.66 7.91
CA ILE A 131 2.33 -5.62 6.80
C ILE A 131 2.80 -5.00 5.48
N GLU A 132 2.45 -3.75 5.22
CA GLU A 132 2.88 -3.02 4.02
C GLU A 132 4.41 -2.84 3.98
N GLU A 133 5.04 -2.49 5.10
CA GLU A 133 6.50 -2.36 5.20
C GLU A 133 7.21 -3.70 4.96
N GLU A 134 6.73 -4.78 5.58
CA GLU A 134 7.28 -6.12 5.35
C GLU A 134 7.15 -6.56 3.88
N PHE A 135 6.02 -6.23 3.26
CA PHE A 135 5.77 -6.55 1.86
C PHE A 135 6.74 -5.80 0.95
N GLU A 136 6.95 -4.50 1.15
CA GLU A 136 7.88 -3.73 0.32
C GLU A 136 9.34 -4.08 0.57
N LYS A 137 9.71 -4.48 1.80
CA LYS A 137 11.03 -5.04 2.08
C LYS A 137 11.27 -6.32 1.28
N LYS A 138 10.33 -7.28 1.32
CA LYS A 138 10.43 -8.53 0.54
C LYS A 138 10.52 -8.24 -0.96
N LYS A 139 9.69 -7.33 -1.47
CA LYS A 139 9.70 -6.93 -2.87
C LYS A 139 11.05 -6.32 -3.28
N ALA A 140 11.67 -5.50 -2.43
CA ALA A 140 13.01 -4.96 -2.67
C ALA A 140 14.09 -6.05 -2.69
N GLU A 141 14.07 -6.98 -1.71
CA GLU A 141 14.99 -8.12 -1.66
C GLU A 141 14.91 -8.98 -2.92
N TYR A 142 13.70 -9.26 -3.42
CA TYR A 142 13.52 -10.01 -4.68
C TYR A 142 14.07 -9.25 -5.89
N ARG A 143 13.83 -7.94 -5.98
CA ARG A 143 14.40 -7.12 -7.07
C ARG A 143 15.92 -7.16 -7.07
N GLU A 144 16.56 -7.03 -5.91
CA GLU A 144 18.02 -7.11 -5.80
C GLU A 144 18.54 -8.51 -6.16
N LYS A 145 17.87 -9.59 -5.71
CA LYS A 145 18.22 -10.95 -6.14
C LYS A 145 18.16 -11.12 -7.66
N MET A 146 17.17 -10.54 -8.33
CA MET A 146 17.06 -10.62 -9.78
C MET A 146 18.15 -9.80 -10.49
N LYS A 147 18.47 -8.61 -9.98
CA LYS A 147 19.59 -7.81 -10.50
C LYS A 147 20.93 -8.53 -10.36
N ASN A 148 21.16 -9.18 -9.21
CA ASN A 148 22.38 -9.96 -8.98
C ASN A 148 22.53 -11.11 -9.98
N LYS A 149 21.43 -11.83 -10.27
CA LYS A 149 21.45 -12.88 -11.32
C LYS A 149 21.79 -12.31 -12.70
N ILE A 150 21.25 -11.15 -13.05
CA ILE A 150 21.58 -10.48 -14.31
C ILE A 150 23.08 -10.12 -14.33
N ALA A 151 23.61 -9.59 -13.23
CA ALA A 151 25.03 -9.26 -13.11
C ALA A 151 25.93 -10.50 -13.19
N GLU A 152 25.54 -11.62 -12.59
CA GLU A 152 26.26 -12.91 -12.69
C GLU A 152 26.32 -13.40 -14.14
N ILE A 153 25.20 -13.33 -14.86
CA ILE A 153 25.16 -13.69 -16.29
C ILE A 153 26.09 -12.78 -17.11
N HIS A 154 26.05 -11.48 -16.85
CA HIS A 154 26.93 -10.53 -17.54
C HIS A 154 28.40 -10.82 -17.27
N LYS A 155 28.77 -11.01 -16.00
CA LYS A 155 30.12 -11.35 -15.58
C LYS A 155 30.61 -12.63 -16.24
N ALA A 156 29.79 -13.69 -16.25
CA ALA A 156 30.14 -14.95 -16.90
C ALA A 156 30.35 -14.79 -18.42
N ALA A 157 29.57 -13.93 -19.07
CA ALA A 157 29.75 -13.61 -20.48
C ALA A 157 31.05 -12.83 -20.73
N GLU A 158 31.39 -11.87 -19.86
CA GLU A 158 32.64 -11.12 -19.93
C GLU A 158 33.87 -12.00 -19.69
N GLU A 159 33.81 -12.92 -18.73
CA GLU A 159 34.87 -13.91 -18.48
C GLU A 159 35.13 -14.76 -19.72
N LYS A 160 34.08 -15.24 -20.40
CA LYS A 160 34.22 -15.97 -21.67
C LYS A 160 34.85 -15.11 -22.78
N ARG A 161 34.44 -13.85 -22.91
CA ARG A 161 35.05 -12.91 -23.89
C ARG A 161 36.52 -12.66 -23.58
N ALA A 162 36.87 -12.47 -22.30
CA ALA A 162 38.25 -12.29 -21.87
C ALA A 162 39.12 -13.52 -22.16
N MET A 163 38.59 -14.73 -21.95
CA MET A 163 39.28 -15.97 -22.30
C MET A 163 39.54 -16.10 -23.81
N ILE A 164 38.57 -15.74 -24.64
CA ILE A 164 38.74 -15.74 -26.11
C ILE A 164 39.83 -14.75 -26.52
N GLU A 165 39.80 -13.54 -25.98
CA GLU A 165 40.82 -12.52 -26.29
C GLU A 165 42.21 -12.92 -25.78
N ALA A 166 42.30 -13.60 -24.63
CA ALA A 166 43.56 -14.14 -24.12
C ALA A 166 44.15 -15.21 -25.04
N LYS A 167 43.33 -16.18 -25.49
CA LYS A 167 43.76 -17.22 -26.46
C LYS A 167 44.20 -16.60 -27.78
N LYS A 168 43.44 -15.65 -28.29
CA LYS A 168 43.80 -14.90 -29.49
C LYS A 168 45.19 -14.27 -29.33
N LYS A 169 45.44 -13.56 -28.24
CA LYS A 169 46.76 -12.95 -27.97
C LYS A 169 47.88 -13.98 -27.85
N GLU A 170 47.61 -15.12 -27.22
CA GLU A 170 48.57 -16.23 -27.15
C GLU A 170 48.94 -16.74 -28.55
N ASP A 171 47.95 -16.94 -29.42
CA ASP A 171 48.19 -17.39 -30.80
C ASP A 171 48.95 -16.34 -31.62
N PHE A 172 48.66 -15.05 -31.43
CA PHE A 172 49.45 -13.95 -32.02
C PHE A 172 50.92 -14.01 -31.59
N LEU A 173 51.19 -14.21 -30.29
CA LEU A 173 52.55 -14.34 -29.78
C LEU A 173 53.27 -15.56 -30.35
N LYS A 174 52.59 -16.72 -30.49
CA LYS A 174 53.18 -17.91 -31.13
C LYS A 174 53.54 -17.66 -32.59
N VAL A 175 52.67 -16.98 -33.34
CA VAL A 175 52.93 -16.60 -34.73
C VAL A 175 54.12 -15.64 -34.81
N GLU A 176 54.19 -14.65 -33.92
CA GLU A 176 55.31 -13.71 -33.87
C GLU A 176 56.64 -14.40 -33.52
N GLU A 177 56.65 -15.29 -32.53
CA GLU A 177 57.82 -16.09 -32.15
C GLU A 177 58.27 -16.97 -33.33
N THR A 178 57.33 -17.62 -34.01
CA THR A 178 57.61 -18.45 -35.19
C THR A 178 58.17 -17.61 -36.34
N ALA A 179 57.60 -16.42 -36.60
CA ALA A 179 58.12 -15.50 -37.59
C ALA A 179 59.53 -15.00 -37.23
N ALA A 180 59.81 -14.72 -35.95
CA ALA A 180 61.14 -14.34 -35.48
C ALA A 180 62.17 -15.47 -35.69
N LYS A 181 61.79 -16.73 -35.46
CA LYS A 181 62.62 -17.92 -35.78
C LYS A 181 62.96 -17.99 -37.26
N PHE A 182 61.97 -17.85 -38.15
CA PHE A 182 62.22 -17.85 -39.59
C PHE A 182 63.16 -16.72 -40.04
N ARG A 183 63.01 -15.52 -39.45
CA ARG A 183 63.91 -14.38 -39.70
C ARG A 183 65.34 -14.64 -39.22
N SER A 184 65.54 -15.31 -38.08
CA SER A 184 66.87 -15.59 -37.54
C SER A 184 67.58 -16.75 -38.23
N THR A 185 66.85 -17.79 -38.65
CA THR A 185 67.40 -18.95 -39.36
C THR A 185 67.43 -18.78 -40.88
N ASN A 186 66.96 -17.64 -41.40
CA ASN A 186 66.89 -17.33 -42.84
C ASN A 186 66.13 -18.41 -43.66
N THR A 187 65.11 -19.01 -43.04
CA THR A 187 64.31 -20.11 -43.63
C THR A 187 62.91 -19.58 -43.95
N THR A 188 62.35 -19.94 -45.10
CA THR A 188 61.00 -19.50 -45.48
C THR A 188 59.92 -20.45 -44.93
N PRO A 189 58.74 -19.93 -44.52
CA PRO A 189 57.64 -20.78 -44.09
C PRO A 189 57.18 -21.70 -45.24
N ASN A 190 56.91 -22.97 -44.94
CA ASN A 190 56.41 -23.92 -45.93
C ASN A 190 55.02 -23.49 -46.44
N LYS A 191 54.73 -23.72 -47.73
CA LYS A 191 53.44 -23.37 -48.38
C LYS A 191 52.19 -23.84 -47.62
N LEU A 192 52.28 -24.94 -46.86
CA LEU A 192 51.18 -25.47 -46.04
C LEU A 192 50.84 -24.59 -44.81
N LEU A 193 51.77 -23.75 -44.36
CA LEU A 193 51.55 -22.80 -43.26
C LEU A 193 51.02 -21.43 -43.77
N ILE A 194 50.86 -21.27 -45.08
CA ILE A 194 50.54 -19.99 -45.74
C ILE A 194 49.04 -19.91 -46.16
N GLY A 195 48.20 -20.92 -45.89
CA GLY A 195 46.73 -20.83 -46.11
C GLY A 195 45.98 -22.00 -45.47
N CYS A 196 44.71 -21.92 -45.07
CA CYS A 196 43.63 -20.95 -45.30
C CYS A 196 42.75 -20.84 -44.03
N PHE A 197 42.11 -19.70 -43.83
CA PHE A 197 41.02 -19.52 -42.85
C PHE A 197 39.76 -20.26 -43.36
N ASN A 198 39.19 -21.14 -42.54
CA ASN A 198 37.84 -21.71 -42.70
C ASN A 198 36.87 -21.01 -41.74
#